data_AF-A0A256ILQ3-F1
#
_entry.id   AF-A0A256ILQ3-F1
#
_cell.length_a   1.000
_cell.length_b   1.000
_cell.length_c   1.000
_cell.angle_alpha   90.00
_cell.angle_beta   90.00
_cell.angle_gamma   90.00
#
_symmetry.space_group_name_H-M   'P 1'
#
loop_
_entity.id
_entity.type
_entity.pdbx_description
1 polymer ?
#
loop_
_entity_poly.entity_id
_entity_poly.type
_entity_poly.pdbx_seq_one_letter_code
_entity_poly.pdbx_strand_id
1 'polypeptide(L)'
;MTADRRPEEIEIDRLDQQLATAETGDMNALTKAVATYETQLATAHEKGESDRYRGISRAYQEQLITVLDDATQTEGWELVEDFLDAYHPDTADKFPHVTTILQNVTSRYLIRTRLSAGIDSVPVSALTFFSSILDQFEGDGYDFIREALHPYGWGIGHPDHSVADDIHQYASSSLPLVNAILEHAFYADQHSAVELLEELVNDESVQQTLPYRSGKISGPRYLLDAPAGAVSDFDPTVPRYWEWQEELDHEFVLDEDVETQIREIVAEQGVGDELSSDWEIADLTL
;
A
#
# COMPACT_ATOMS: atom_id res chain seq x y z
N MET A 1 0.10 42.55 -4.61
CA MET A 1 -0.59 41.73 -5.62
C MET A 1 -0.23 40.29 -5.33
N THR A 2 -1.09 39.56 -4.65
CA THR A 2 -1.00 38.11 -4.53
C THR A 2 -1.33 37.54 -5.90
N ALA A 3 -0.34 36.92 -6.55
CA ALA A 3 -0.58 36.17 -7.77
C ALA A 3 -1.63 35.11 -7.47
N ASP A 4 -2.69 35.09 -8.28
CA ASP A 4 -3.72 34.05 -8.29
C ASP A 4 -3.01 32.71 -8.61
N ARG A 5 -2.65 31.95 -7.58
CA ARG A 5 -2.00 30.64 -7.68
C ARG A 5 -3.04 29.58 -8.02
N ARG A 6 -3.79 29.78 -9.09
CA ARG A 6 -4.47 28.65 -9.72
C ARG A 6 -3.39 27.80 -10.40
N PRO A 7 -3.32 26.49 -10.11
CA PRO A 7 -2.41 25.60 -10.82
C PRO A 7 -2.65 25.79 -12.33
N GLU A 8 -1.58 25.94 -13.11
CA GLU A 8 -1.71 25.85 -14.56
C GLU A 8 -2.30 24.48 -14.89
N GLU A 9 -3.36 24.46 -15.70
CA GLU A 9 -3.95 23.24 -16.22
C GLU A 9 -2.89 22.54 -17.08
N ILE A 10 -2.50 21.33 -16.67
CA ILE A 10 -1.51 20.54 -17.39
C ILE A 10 -2.26 19.69 -18.40
N GLU A 11 -2.14 20.05 -19.67
CA GLU A 11 -2.59 19.23 -20.80
C GLU A 11 -1.36 18.72 -21.56
N ILE A 12 -1.39 17.44 -21.90
CA ILE A 12 -0.41 16.76 -22.71
C ILE A 12 -1.18 16.04 -23.81
N ASP A 13 -1.50 16.76 -24.89
CA ASP A 13 -2.35 16.29 -26.00
C ASP A 13 -2.04 14.85 -26.45
N ARG A 14 -0.75 14.50 -26.46
CA ARG A 14 -0.27 13.17 -26.83
C ARG A 14 -0.70 12.10 -25.82
N LEU A 15 -0.56 12.38 -24.52
CA LEU A 15 -0.97 11.46 -23.46
C LEU A 15 -2.49 11.35 -23.42
N ASP A 16 -3.21 12.47 -23.57
CA ASP A 16 -4.68 12.49 -23.66
C ASP A 16 -5.18 11.58 -24.79
N GLN A 17 -4.60 11.71 -25.98
CA GLN A 17 -4.96 10.88 -27.13
C GLN A 17 -4.63 9.40 -26.90
N GLN A 18 -3.48 9.10 -26.28
CA GLN A 18 -3.07 7.73 -25.99
C GLN A 18 -4.01 7.07 -24.98
N LEU A 19 -4.36 7.77 -23.90
CA LEU A 19 -5.31 7.29 -22.89
C LEU A 19 -6.70 7.07 -23.48
N ALA A 20 -7.23 8.04 -24.23
CA ALA A 20 -8.54 7.90 -24.90
C ALA A 20 -8.58 6.72 -25.89
N THR A 21 -7.44 6.39 -26.52
CA THR A 21 -7.36 5.22 -27.41
C THR A 21 -7.23 3.92 -26.60
N ALA A 22 -6.45 3.94 -25.52
CA ALA A 22 -6.29 2.81 -24.60
C ALA A 22 -7.60 2.42 -23.91
N GLU A 23 -8.44 3.40 -23.53
CA GLU A 23 -9.79 3.20 -23.00
C GLU A 23 -10.70 2.38 -23.93
N THR A 24 -10.41 2.37 -25.23
CA THR A 24 -11.14 1.55 -26.22
C THR A 24 -10.57 0.13 -26.37
N GLY A 25 -9.58 -0.24 -25.56
CA GLY A 25 -8.93 -1.56 -25.55
C GLY A 25 -7.64 -1.65 -26.39
N ASP A 26 -7.04 -0.54 -26.83
CA ASP A 26 -5.78 -0.58 -27.59
C ASP A 26 -4.56 -0.68 -26.64
N MET A 27 -4.03 -1.89 -26.50
CA MET A 27 -2.86 -2.17 -25.66
C MET A 27 -1.60 -1.43 -26.12
N ASN A 28 -1.40 -1.21 -27.42
CA ASN A 28 -0.26 -0.44 -27.90
C ASN A 28 -0.37 1.03 -27.49
N ALA A 29 -1.59 1.56 -27.43
CA ALA A 29 -1.83 2.90 -26.92
C ALA A 29 -1.57 2.98 -25.42
N LEU A 30 -1.98 1.97 -24.64
CA LEU A 30 -1.71 1.87 -23.21
C LEU A 30 -0.22 1.85 -22.89
N THR A 31 0.56 0.96 -23.53
CA THR A 31 2.02 0.92 -23.36
C THR A 31 2.67 2.27 -23.69
N LYS A 32 2.19 2.94 -24.75
CA LYS A 32 2.68 4.29 -25.10
C LYS A 32 2.27 5.36 -24.10
N ALA A 33 1.10 5.24 -23.47
CA ALA A 33 0.63 6.16 -22.44
C ALA A 33 1.52 6.08 -21.20
N VAL A 34 1.74 4.86 -20.68
CA VAL A 34 2.65 4.61 -19.53
C VAL A 34 4.05 5.17 -19.82
N ALA A 35 4.63 4.86 -20.97
CA ALA A 35 5.95 5.37 -21.35
C ALA A 35 5.99 6.90 -21.49
N THR A 36 4.91 7.51 -22.00
CA THR A 36 4.82 8.97 -22.15
C THR A 36 4.70 9.65 -20.79
N TYR A 37 3.88 9.11 -19.88
CA TYR A 37 3.76 9.59 -18.50
C TYR A 37 5.10 9.52 -17.77
N GLU A 38 5.79 8.37 -17.82
CA GLU A 38 7.13 8.19 -17.24
C GLU A 38 8.11 9.25 -17.75
N THR A 39 8.19 9.40 -19.07
CA THR A 39 9.13 10.33 -19.71
C THR A 39 8.85 11.79 -19.30
N GLN A 40 7.58 12.18 -19.17
CA GLN A 40 7.20 13.55 -18.81
C GLN A 40 7.55 13.85 -17.34
N LEU A 41 7.30 12.91 -16.43
CA LEU A 41 7.70 13.05 -15.03
C LEU A 41 9.22 13.05 -14.86
N ALA A 42 9.94 12.14 -15.54
CA ALA A 42 11.40 12.12 -15.56
C ALA A 42 11.97 13.46 -16.03
N THR A 43 11.47 13.98 -17.15
CA THR A 43 11.90 15.27 -17.71
C THR A 43 11.65 16.42 -16.73
N ALA A 44 10.49 16.46 -16.07
CA ALA A 44 10.17 17.50 -15.09
C ALA A 44 11.07 17.39 -13.85
N HIS A 45 11.34 16.18 -13.37
CA HIS A 45 12.23 15.92 -12.24
C HIS A 45 13.67 16.35 -12.54
N GLU A 46 14.23 15.96 -13.69
CA GLU A 46 15.58 16.32 -14.13
C GLU A 46 15.79 17.83 -14.26
N LYS A 47 14.73 18.56 -14.67
CA LYS A 47 14.75 20.03 -14.77
C LYS A 47 14.48 20.74 -13.45
N GLY A 48 14.16 20.00 -12.38
CA GLY A 48 13.77 20.58 -11.09
C GLY A 48 12.41 21.29 -11.10
N GLU A 49 11.55 21.00 -12.09
CA GLU A 49 10.23 21.62 -12.28
C GLU A 49 9.17 20.96 -11.39
N SER A 50 9.30 21.15 -10.07
CA SER A 50 8.45 20.48 -9.07
C SER A 50 6.95 20.74 -9.24
N ASP A 51 6.56 21.95 -9.64
CA ASP A 51 5.15 22.30 -9.88
C ASP A 51 4.60 21.58 -11.11
N ARG A 52 5.41 21.45 -12.18
CA ARG A 52 5.06 20.69 -13.38
C ARG A 52 4.94 19.20 -13.06
N TYR A 53 5.90 18.63 -12.34
CA TYR A 53 5.87 17.23 -11.90
C TYR A 53 4.55 16.94 -11.16
N ARG A 54 4.22 17.74 -10.14
CA ARG A 54 2.99 17.58 -9.36
C ARG A 54 1.73 17.81 -10.19
N GLY A 55 1.76 18.76 -11.13
CA GLY A 55 0.66 19.02 -12.04
C GLY A 55 0.36 17.83 -12.94
N ILE A 56 1.40 17.21 -13.52
CA ILE A 56 1.27 15.99 -14.34
C ILE A 56 0.71 14.83 -13.50
N SER A 57 1.28 14.57 -12.32
CA SER A 57 0.81 13.49 -11.46
C SER A 57 -0.67 13.65 -11.11
N ARG A 58 -1.10 14.85 -10.70
CA ARG A 58 -2.51 15.12 -10.36
C ARG A 58 -3.46 15.00 -11.54
N ALA A 59 -3.03 15.41 -12.73
CA ALA A 59 -3.88 15.39 -13.92
C ALA A 59 -4.12 13.97 -14.43
N TYR A 60 -3.12 13.08 -14.33
CA TYR A 60 -3.12 11.82 -15.08
C TYR A 60 -3.08 10.55 -14.24
N GLN A 61 -2.74 10.62 -12.94
CA GLN A 61 -2.53 9.43 -12.12
C GLN A 61 -3.78 8.55 -12.02
N GLU A 62 -4.93 9.13 -11.66
CA GLU A 62 -6.19 8.38 -11.51
C GLU A 62 -6.65 7.74 -12.82
N GLN A 63 -6.61 8.49 -13.92
CA GLN A 63 -7.00 7.97 -15.23
C GLN A 63 -6.06 6.84 -15.69
N LEU A 64 -4.75 7.02 -15.53
CA LEU A 64 -3.79 5.98 -15.95
C LEU A 64 -3.93 4.71 -15.09
N ILE A 65 -4.18 4.84 -13.78
CA ILE A 65 -4.49 3.70 -12.90
C ILE A 65 -5.75 3.00 -13.39
N THR A 66 -6.82 3.75 -13.65
CA THR A 66 -8.11 3.19 -14.07
C THR A 66 -7.99 2.43 -15.39
N VAL A 67 -7.38 3.03 -16.41
CA VAL A 67 -7.23 2.40 -17.73
C VAL A 67 -6.34 1.16 -17.66
N LEU A 68 -5.26 1.20 -16.86
CA LEU A 68 -4.39 0.04 -16.70
C LEU A 68 -5.06 -1.08 -15.88
N ASP A 69 -5.85 -0.73 -14.85
CA ASP A 69 -6.64 -1.69 -14.05
C ASP A 69 -7.74 -2.35 -14.89
N ASP A 70 -8.47 -1.60 -15.71
CA ASP A 70 -9.50 -2.13 -16.63
C ASP A 70 -8.89 -3.08 -17.67
N ALA A 71 -7.74 -2.72 -18.22
CA ALA A 71 -6.99 -3.58 -19.13
C ALA A 71 -6.50 -4.85 -18.42
N THR A 72 -6.01 -4.72 -17.17
CA THR A 72 -5.57 -5.86 -16.34
C THR A 72 -6.71 -6.82 -16.05
N GLN A 73 -7.92 -6.32 -15.78
CA GLN A 73 -9.09 -7.17 -15.57
C GLN A 73 -9.50 -7.93 -16.85
N THR A 74 -9.17 -7.40 -18.03
CA THR A 74 -9.50 -8.01 -19.32
C THR A 74 -8.43 -9.00 -19.78
N GLU A 75 -7.16 -8.61 -19.71
CA GLU A 75 -6.02 -9.36 -20.25
C GLU A 75 -5.35 -10.27 -19.20
N GLY A 76 -5.57 -10.00 -17.90
CA GLY A 76 -5.00 -10.75 -16.79
C GLY A 76 -3.64 -10.23 -16.30
N TRP A 77 -3.04 -10.99 -15.37
CA TRP A 77 -1.77 -10.62 -14.71
C TRP A 77 -0.61 -10.40 -15.66
N GLU A 78 -0.51 -11.17 -16.75
CA GLU A 78 0.61 -11.12 -17.70
C GLU A 78 0.81 -9.69 -18.25
N LEU A 79 -0.26 -8.90 -18.39
CA LEU A 79 -0.17 -7.50 -18.78
C LEU A 79 0.57 -6.64 -17.75
N VAL A 80 0.25 -6.80 -16.46
CA VAL A 80 0.90 -6.03 -15.39
C VAL A 80 2.35 -6.47 -15.25
N GLU A 81 2.60 -7.78 -15.34
CA GLU A 81 3.94 -8.36 -15.27
C GLU A 81 4.88 -7.76 -16.32
N ASP A 82 4.43 -7.59 -17.57
CA ASP A 82 5.19 -6.91 -18.63
C ASP A 82 5.61 -5.47 -18.23
N PHE A 83 4.73 -4.74 -17.53
CA PHE A 83 5.05 -3.39 -17.03
C PHE A 83 5.97 -3.43 -15.81
N LEU A 84 5.82 -4.41 -14.91
CA LEU A 84 6.71 -4.59 -13.78
C LEU A 84 8.12 -4.93 -14.27
N ASP A 85 8.28 -5.79 -15.27
CA ASP A 85 9.57 -6.09 -15.88
C ASP A 85 10.22 -4.87 -16.52
N ALA A 86 9.43 -4.02 -17.17
CA ALA A 86 9.92 -2.81 -17.84
C ALA A 86 10.29 -1.67 -16.88
N TYR A 87 9.63 -1.58 -15.73
CA TYR A 87 9.74 -0.50 -14.75
C TYR A 87 10.02 -1.01 -13.33
N HIS A 88 10.74 -2.12 -13.21
CA HIS A 88 11.06 -2.71 -11.92
C HIS A 88 11.98 -1.76 -11.13
N PRO A 89 11.78 -1.57 -9.81
CA PRO A 89 12.67 -0.76 -8.98
C PRO A 89 14.14 -1.11 -9.13
N ASP A 90 14.47 -2.40 -9.26
CA ASP A 90 15.86 -2.86 -9.38
C ASP A 90 16.51 -2.57 -10.75
N THR A 91 15.75 -2.09 -11.73
CA THR A 91 16.29 -1.83 -13.08
C THR A 91 16.93 -0.45 -13.22
N ALA A 92 16.81 0.42 -12.20
CA ALA A 92 17.30 1.80 -12.25
C ALA A 92 17.89 2.25 -10.89
N ASP A 93 18.71 3.31 -10.92
CA ASP A 93 19.32 3.89 -9.69
C ASP A 93 18.29 4.59 -8.77
N LYS A 94 17.09 4.86 -9.29
CA LYS A 94 15.96 5.49 -8.59
C LYS A 94 14.68 4.81 -9.04
N PHE A 95 13.66 4.83 -8.18
CA PHE A 95 12.32 4.38 -8.54
C PHE A 95 11.84 5.05 -9.85
N PRO A 96 11.38 4.26 -10.84
CA PRO A 96 10.66 4.79 -11.98
C PRO A 96 9.48 5.67 -11.53
N HIS A 97 9.18 6.74 -12.25
CA HIS A 97 8.13 7.66 -11.84
C HIS A 97 6.71 7.06 -11.95
N VAL A 98 6.54 5.99 -12.72
CA VAL A 98 5.34 5.16 -12.78
C VAL A 98 5.16 4.20 -11.61
N THR A 99 6.13 4.09 -10.67
CA THR A 99 6.09 3.11 -9.56
C THR A 99 4.76 3.14 -8.79
N THR A 100 4.26 4.33 -8.44
CA THR A 100 2.99 4.43 -7.68
C THR A 100 1.75 4.02 -8.48
N ILE A 101 1.79 4.09 -9.82
CA ILE A 101 0.73 3.56 -10.69
C ILE A 101 0.74 2.04 -10.62
N LEU A 102 1.93 1.45 -10.77
CA LEU A 102 2.12 0.00 -10.77
C LEU A 102 1.83 -0.61 -9.40
N GLN A 103 2.23 0.04 -8.30
CA GLN A 103 1.82 -0.35 -6.94
C GLN A 103 0.30 -0.37 -6.80
N ASN A 104 -0.40 0.66 -7.30
CA ASN A 104 -1.84 0.71 -7.20
C ASN A 104 -2.50 -0.45 -7.96
N VAL A 105 -2.23 -0.62 -9.26
CA VAL A 105 -2.82 -1.69 -10.08
C VAL A 105 -2.45 -3.07 -9.54
N THR A 106 -1.20 -3.27 -9.14
CA THR A 106 -0.76 -4.54 -8.53
C THR A 106 -1.50 -4.81 -7.22
N SER A 107 -1.74 -3.79 -6.40
CA SER A 107 -2.53 -3.94 -5.17
C SER A 107 -3.98 -4.32 -5.48
N ARG A 108 -4.61 -3.71 -6.48
CA ARG A 108 -5.97 -4.05 -6.88
C ARG A 108 -6.07 -5.49 -7.36
N TYR A 109 -5.11 -5.92 -8.18
CA TYR A 109 -5.01 -7.30 -8.64
C TYR A 109 -4.81 -8.28 -7.47
N LEU A 110 -3.90 -7.96 -6.54
CA LEU A 110 -3.61 -8.74 -5.35
C LEU A 110 -4.86 -8.95 -4.49
N ILE A 111 -5.56 -7.86 -4.14
CA ILE A 111 -6.78 -7.90 -3.32
C ILE A 111 -7.87 -8.73 -4.02
N ARG A 112 -8.18 -8.43 -5.30
CA ARG A 112 -9.20 -9.19 -6.05
C ARG A 112 -8.85 -10.68 -6.15
N THR A 113 -7.58 -11.01 -6.38
CA THR A 113 -7.13 -12.41 -6.49
C THR A 113 -7.21 -13.13 -5.16
N ARG A 114 -6.74 -12.52 -4.07
CA ARG A 114 -6.79 -13.10 -2.72
C ARG A 114 -8.23 -13.39 -2.30
N LEU A 115 -9.14 -12.45 -2.52
CA LEU A 115 -10.56 -12.60 -2.16
C LEU A 115 -11.31 -13.61 -3.03
N SER A 116 -11.04 -13.66 -4.34
CA SER A 116 -11.80 -14.51 -5.28
C SER A 116 -11.23 -15.92 -5.46
N ALA A 117 -9.91 -16.08 -5.35
CA ALA A 117 -9.18 -17.30 -5.71
C ALA A 117 -8.22 -17.80 -4.62
N GLY A 118 -8.12 -17.10 -3.48
CA GLY A 118 -7.26 -17.47 -2.37
C GLY A 118 -5.79 -17.06 -2.56
N ILE A 119 -4.99 -17.22 -1.51
CA ILE A 119 -3.58 -16.78 -1.49
C ILE A 119 -2.70 -17.55 -2.48
N ASP A 120 -2.92 -18.85 -2.66
CA ASP A 120 -2.15 -19.68 -3.59
C ASP A 120 -2.25 -19.23 -5.06
N SER A 121 -3.25 -18.40 -5.38
CA SER A 121 -3.47 -17.86 -6.72
C SER A 121 -2.77 -16.50 -6.92
N VAL A 122 -2.25 -15.89 -5.86
CA VAL A 122 -1.53 -14.62 -5.95
C VAL A 122 -0.19 -14.85 -6.65
N PRO A 123 0.17 -14.07 -7.68
CA PRO A 123 1.46 -14.20 -8.34
C PRO A 123 2.61 -13.81 -7.40
N VAL A 124 3.61 -14.68 -7.27
CA VAL A 124 4.85 -14.38 -6.51
C VAL A 124 5.54 -13.12 -7.03
N SER A 125 5.48 -12.84 -8.33
CA SER A 125 6.05 -11.63 -8.93
C SER A 125 5.38 -10.34 -8.41
N ALA A 126 4.10 -10.38 -8.04
CA ALA A 126 3.42 -9.25 -7.39
C ALA A 126 4.05 -8.95 -6.01
N LEU A 127 4.30 -10.00 -5.23
CA LEU A 127 4.88 -9.90 -3.89
C LEU A 127 6.36 -9.49 -3.95
N THR A 128 7.10 -10.06 -4.91
CA THR A 128 8.50 -9.70 -5.18
C THR A 128 8.64 -8.23 -5.59
N PHE A 129 7.70 -7.70 -6.37
CA PHE A 129 7.69 -6.29 -6.72
C PHE A 129 7.57 -5.40 -5.47
N PHE A 130 6.63 -5.69 -4.56
CA PHE A 130 6.51 -4.93 -3.31
C PHE A 130 7.73 -5.09 -2.39
N SER A 131 8.28 -6.30 -2.24
CA SER A 131 9.47 -6.53 -1.42
C SER A 131 10.70 -5.80 -1.97
N SER A 132 10.87 -5.71 -3.30
CA SER A 132 11.96 -4.93 -3.91
C SER A 132 11.88 -3.43 -3.58
N ILE A 133 10.66 -2.89 -3.42
CA ILE A 133 10.48 -1.49 -3.00
C ILE A 133 10.87 -1.34 -1.54
N LEU A 134 10.52 -2.31 -0.68
CA LEU A 134 10.92 -2.33 0.73
C LEU A 134 12.45 -2.29 0.89
N ASP A 135 13.18 -3.06 0.09
CA ASP A 135 14.65 -3.15 0.12
C ASP A 135 15.38 -1.85 -0.27
N GLN A 136 14.73 -0.99 -1.05
CA GLN A 136 15.35 0.24 -1.57
C GLN A 136 15.06 1.49 -0.74
N PHE A 137 14.44 1.35 0.45
CA PHE A 137 14.13 2.51 1.28
C PHE A 137 15.34 3.11 2.00
N GLU A 138 15.95 4.11 1.37
CA GLU A 138 16.79 5.10 2.06
C GLU A 138 16.33 6.54 1.75
N GLY A 139 15.99 7.31 2.79
CA GLY A 139 15.81 8.77 2.71
C GLY A 139 14.36 9.30 2.83
N ASP A 140 14.25 10.63 2.78
CA ASP A 140 12.99 11.40 2.84
C ASP A 140 12.43 11.67 1.43
N GLY A 141 11.11 11.80 1.30
CA GLY A 141 10.45 12.27 0.07
C GLY A 141 9.70 11.21 -0.77
N TYR A 142 9.55 9.99 -0.25
CA TYR A 142 8.84 8.88 -0.89
C TYR A 142 7.52 8.52 -0.21
N ASP A 143 6.87 9.47 0.46
CA ASP A 143 5.68 9.21 1.30
C ASP A 143 4.56 8.49 0.52
N PHE A 144 4.31 8.88 -0.74
CA PHE A 144 3.31 8.20 -1.58
C PHE A 144 3.70 6.77 -2.00
N ILE A 145 5.00 6.48 -2.16
CA ILE A 145 5.48 5.12 -2.45
C ILE A 145 5.35 4.25 -1.19
N ARG A 146 5.62 4.83 -0.01
CA ARG A 146 5.44 4.16 1.29
C ARG A 146 3.98 3.80 1.53
N GLU A 147 3.08 4.76 1.36
CA GLU A 147 1.64 4.52 1.52
C GLU A 147 1.13 3.44 0.56
N ALA A 148 1.63 3.43 -0.67
CA ALA A 148 1.24 2.46 -1.69
C ALA A 148 1.77 1.03 -1.43
N LEU A 149 2.50 0.79 -0.33
CA LEU A 149 2.89 -0.55 0.14
C LEU A 149 1.92 -1.15 1.13
N HIS A 150 0.98 -0.40 1.71
CA HIS A 150 0.09 -0.95 2.73
C HIS A 150 -0.61 -2.24 2.25
N PRO A 151 -1.12 -2.31 1.00
CA PRO A 151 -1.74 -3.53 0.48
C PRO A 151 -0.82 -4.75 0.39
N TYR A 152 0.50 -4.62 0.57
CA TYR A 152 1.41 -5.75 0.62
C TYR A 152 1.01 -6.79 1.68
N GLY A 153 0.35 -6.35 2.76
CA GLY A 153 -0.18 -7.22 3.81
C GLY A 153 -1.19 -8.26 3.28
N TRP A 154 -1.82 -8.00 2.13
CA TRP A 154 -2.73 -8.97 1.49
C TRP A 154 -2.04 -10.24 0.99
N GLY A 155 -0.71 -10.22 0.88
CA GLY A 155 0.10 -11.40 0.57
C GLY A 155 0.44 -12.28 1.77
N ILE A 156 -0.02 -11.95 2.98
CA ILE A 156 0.24 -12.74 4.19
C ILE A 156 -0.20 -14.21 4.01
N GLY A 157 0.64 -15.15 4.44
CA GLY A 157 0.40 -16.58 4.35
C GLY A 157 0.72 -17.22 2.99
N HIS A 158 1.34 -16.49 2.05
CA HIS A 158 1.69 -17.05 0.74
C HIS A 158 2.74 -18.19 0.84
N PRO A 159 2.52 -19.36 0.22
CA PRO A 159 3.38 -20.54 0.41
C PRO A 159 4.79 -20.37 -0.16
N ASP A 160 4.92 -19.58 -1.23
CA ASP A 160 6.20 -19.38 -1.95
C ASP A 160 6.83 -17.99 -1.73
N HIS A 161 6.27 -17.15 -0.86
CA HIS A 161 6.80 -15.81 -0.55
C HIS A 161 6.44 -15.41 0.88
N SER A 162 7.44 -15.18 1.74
CA SER A 162 7.18 -14.89 3.16
C SER A 162 6.99 -13.40 3.42
N VAL A 163 5.76 -12.92 3.26
CA VAL A 163 5.40 -11.53 3.58
C VAL A 163 5.60 -11.24 5.08
N ALA A 164 5.36 -12.22 5.95
CA ALA A 164 5.59 -12.09 7.39
C ALA A 164 7.06 -11.81 7.72
N ASP A 165 7.99 -12.56 7.13
CA ASP A 165 9.42 -12.36 7.34
C ASP A 165 9.88 -10.98 6.84
N ASP A 166 9.37 -10.54 5.68
CA ASP A 166 9.67 -9.20 5.15
C ASP A 166 9.18 -8.13 6.14
N ILE A 167 7.91 -8.17 6.58
CA ILE A 167 7.37 -7.23 7.56
C ILE A 167 8.21 -7.22 8.84
N HIS A 168 8.56 -8.40 9.35
CA HIS A 168 9.37 -8.55 10.55
C HIS A 168 10.77 -7.93 10.39
N GLN A 169 11.43 -8.15 9.24
CA GLN A 169 12.73 -7.54 8.93
C GLN A 169 12.67 -6.00 8.99
N TYR A 170 11.57 -5.40 8.52
CA TYR A 170 11.41 -3.95 8.46
C TYR A 170 10.92 -3.30 9.76
N ALA A 171 10.40 -4.07 10.71
CA ALA A 171 9.80 -3.58 11.96
C ALA A 171 10.74 -2.68 12.77
N SER A 172 12.02 -3.02 12.84
CA SER A 172 13.04 -2.22 13.57
C SER A 172 13.33 -0.85 12.91
N SER A 173 13.11 -0.74 11.60
CA SER A 173 13.48 0.44 10.81
C SER A 173 12.32 1.40 10.56
N SER A 174 11.08 0.89 10.47
CA SER A 174 9.91 1.70 10.13
C SER A 174 8.61 1.10 10.69
N LEU A 175 8.42 1.20 12.01
CA LEU A 175 7.17 0.80 12.68
C LEU A 175 5.90 1.41 12.07
N PRO A 176 5.86 2.70 11.65
CA PRO A 176 4.67 3.26 10.99
C PRO A 176 4.26 2.53 9.71
N LEU A 177 5.23 2.17 8.87
CA LEU A 177 4.96 1.43 7.64
C LEU A 177 4.53 -0.01 7.96
N VAL A 178 5.23 -0.67 8.87
CA VAL A 178 4.92 -2.04 9.32
C VAL A 178 3.51 -2.12 9.91
N ASN A 179 3.12 -1.18 10.76
CA ASN A 179 1.77 -1.13 11.32
C ASN A 179 0.70 -1.02 10.22
N ALA A 180 0.91 -0.16 9.22
CA ALA A 180 -0.05 0.00 8.13
C ALA A 180 -0.13 -1.23 7.21
N ILE A 181 0.99 -1.92 6.96
CA ILE A 181 0.98 -3.20 6.23
C ILE A 181 0.28 -4.29 7.06
N LEU A 182 0.53 -4.32 8.38
CA LEU A 182 -0.09 -5.28 9.29
C LEU A 182 -1.61 -5.07 9.39
N GLU A 183 -2.09 -3.83 9.40
CA GLU A 183 -3.52 -3.51 9.33
C GLU A 183 -4.16 -4.14 8.08
N HIS A 184 -3.53 -3.98 6.90
CA HIS A 184 -3.97 -4.65 5.67
C HIS A 184 -3.90 -6.18 5.76
N ALA A 185 -2.93 -6.73 6.49
CA ALA A 185 -2.86 -8.17 6.72
C ALA A 185 -4.04 -8.68 7.56
N PHE A 186 -4.55 -7.89 8.52
CA PHE A 186 -5.77 -8.26 9.27
C PHE A 186 -6.98 -8.41 8.35
N TYR A 187 -7.19 -7.47 7.41
CA TYR A 187 -8.26 -7.58 6.40
C TYR A 187 -8.14 -8.83 5.53
N ALA A 188 -6.92 -9.27 5.24
CA ALA A 188 -6.65 -10.40 4.36
C ALA A 188 -6.73 -11.76 5.06
N ASP A 189 -6.15 -11.88 6.26
CA ASP A 189 -6.09 -13.09 7.07
C ASP A 189 -5.76 -12.75 8.54
N GLN A 190 -6.80 -12.49 9.34
CA GLN A 190 -6.65 -12.07 10.73
C GLN A 190 -5.90 -13.07 11.62
N HIS A 191 -5.92 -14.37 11.31
CA HIS A 191 -5.19 -15.38 12.09
C HIS A 191 -3.68 -15.30 11.83
N SER A 192 -3.26 -15.23 10.56
CA SER A 192 -1.84 -15.02 10.26
C SER A 192 -1.35 -13.64 10.70
N ALA A 193 -2.20 -12.63 10.64
CA ALA A 193 -1.86 -11.28 11.08
C ALA A 193 -1.66 -11.19 12.60
N VAL A 194 -2.50 -11.84 13.41
CA VAL A 194 -2.34 -11.82 14.88
C VAL A 194 -1.13 -12.65 15.34
N GLU A 195 -0.81 -13.76 14.66
CA GLU A 195 0.43 -14.51 14.90
C GLU A 195 1.66 -13.61 14.65
N LEU A 196 1.69 -12.90 13.51
CA LEU A 196 2.76 -11.94 13.22
C LEU A 196 2.80 -10.79 14.22
N LEU A 197 1.63 -10.27 14.65
CA LEU A 197 1.57 -9.24 15.69
C LEU A 197 2.21 -9.73 16.99
N GLU A 198 1.89 -10.95 17.43
CA GLU A 198 2.46 -11.57 18.64
C GLU A 198 3.99 -11.72 18.52
N GLU A 199 4.50 -12.14 17.36
CA GLU A 199 5.93 -12.21 17.11
C GLU A 199 6.58 -10.83 17.20
N LEU A 200 6.00 -9.84 16.53
CA LEU A 200 6.52 -8.47 16.49
C LEU A 200 6.56 -7.87 17.90
N VAL A 201 5.46 -7.86 18.66
CA VAL A 201 5.42 -7.22 19.99
C VAL A 201 6.38 -7.85 21.00
N ASN A 202 6.83 -9.08 20.75
CA ASN A 202 7.80 -9.80 21.57
C ASN A 202 9.25 -9.66 21.06
N ASP A 203 9.48 -9.07 19.88
CA ASP A 203 10.81 -8.76 19.40
C ASP A 203 11.43 -7.58 20.17
N GLU A 204 12.67 -7.76 20.63
CA GLU A 204 13.46 -6.70 21.27
C GLU A 204 13.69 -5.50 20.32
N SER A 205 13.72 -5.76 19.00
CA SER A 205 13.98 -4.77 17.95
C SER A 205 12.85 -3.75 17.75
N VAL A 206 11.66 -4.00 18.33
CA VAL A 206 10.51 -3.09 18.30
C VAL A 206 10.19 -2.42 19.63
N GLN A 207 10.96 -2.71 20.70
CA GLN A 207 10.72 -2.16 22.05
C GLN A 207 11.07 -0.67 22.19
N GLN A 208 11.47 0.00 21.11
CA GLN A 208 11.71 1.44 21.07
C GLN A 208 10.48 2.26 21.48
N THR A 209 10.73 3.51 21.88
CA THR A 209 9.68 4.51 22.03
C THR A 209 9.66 5.45 20.83
N LEU A 210 8.48 5.67 20.28
CA LEU A 210 8.25 6.54 19.14
C LEU A 210 7.71 7.90 19.62
N PRO A 211 8.08 9.02 18.95
CA PRO A 211 7.38 10.28 19.14
C PRO A 211 5.92 10.15 18.71
N TYR A 212 5.00 10.59 19.55
CA TYR A 212 3.56 10.58 19.26
C TYR A 212 2.89 11.90 19.68
N ARG A 213 1.68 12.18 19.19
CA ARG A 213 0.98 13.46 19.48
C ARG A 213 0.80 13.71 20.98
N SER A 214 0.58 12.65 21.75
CA SER A 214 0.44 12.69 23.22
C SER A 214 1.77 12.60 23.99
N GLY A 215 2.90 12.49 23.29
CA GLY A 215 4.23 12.40 23.89
C GLY A 215 5.07 11.28 23.29
N LYS A 216 5.18 10.16 24.01
CA LYS A 216 5.90 8.96 23.58
C LYS A 216 5.01 7.75 23.73
N ILE A 217 5.12 6.83 22.79
CA ILE A 217 4.41 5.55 22.79
C ILE A 217 5.42 4.41 22.60
N SER A 218 5.20 3.26 23.24
CA SER A 218 6.02 2.07 23.00
C SER A 218 5.69 1.46 21.64
N GLY A 219 6.66 0.81 21.01
CA GLY A 219 6.43 0.08 19.75
C GLY A 219 5.33 -0.97 19.86
N PRO A 220 5.28 -1.82 20.90
CA PRO A 220 4.17 -2.75 21.09
C PRO A 220 2.80 -2.08 21.17
N ARG A 221 2.68 -0.95 21.89
CA ARG A 221 1.43 -0.18 21.93
C ARG A 221 1.10 0.40 20.56
N TYR A 222 2.11 0.79 19.78
CA TYR A 222 1.92 1.31 18.44
C TYR A 222 1.42 0.25 17.47
N LEU A 223 1.96 -0.98 17.53
CA LEU A 223 1.54 -2.10 16.67
C LEU A 223 0.11 -2.58 16.94
N LEU A 224 -0.41 -2.37 18.16
CA LEU A 224 -1.81 -2.63 18.49
C LEU A 224 -2.81 -1.71 17.78
N ASP A 225 -2.34 -0.66 17.10
CA ASP A 225 -3.17 0.19 16.24
C ASP A 225 -3.63 -0.55 14.97
N ALA A 226 -2.86 -1.52 14.47
CA ALA A 226 -3.22 -2.32 13.30
C ALA A 226 -4.54 -3.11 13.45
N PRO A 227 -4.72 -4.00 14.46
CA PRO A 227 -6.00 -4.66 14.66
C PRO A 227 -7.11 -3.67 15.06
N ALA A 228 -6.78 -2.57 15.72
CA ALA A 228 -7.73 -1.54 16.12
C ALA A 228 -8.30 -0.77 14.92
N GLY A 229 -7.44 -0.44 13.96
CA GLY A 229 -7.81 0.17 12.69
C GLY A 229 -8.72 -0.73 11.88
N ALA A 230 -8.40 -2.03 11.83
CA ALA A 230 -9.19 -3.03 11.12
C ALA A 230 -10.65 -3.16 11.63
N VAL A 231 -10.88 -3.02 12.94
CA VAL A 231 -12.23 -3.05 13.54
C VAL A 231 -12.92 -1.68 13.61
N SER A 232 -12.22 -0.61 13.24
CA SER A 232 -12.75 0.74 13.38
C SER A 232 -13.78 1.06 12.28
N ASP A 233 -14.52 2.16 12.46
CA ASP A 233 -15.42 2.68 11.43
C ASP A 233 -14.67 3.32 10.23
N PHE A 234 -13.35 3.15 10.12
CA PHE A 234 -12.53 3.75 9.07
C PHE A 234 -12.01 2.68 8.10
N ASP A 235 -12.45 2.80 6.85
CA ASP A 235 -11.99 1.98 5.75
C ASP A 235 -10.59 2.38 5.24
N PRO A 236 -9.71 1.41 4.91
CA PRO A 236 -8.45 1.67 4.24
C PRO A 236 -8.64 2.44 2.93
N THR A 237 -7.93 3.56 2.80
CA THR A 237 -7.97 4.45 1.62
C THR A 237 -6.97 4.07 0.52
N VAL A 238 -6.24 2.98 0.73
CA VAL A 238 -5.27 2.41 -0.21
C VAL A 238 -5.78 1.03 -0.62
N PRO A 239 -5.74 0.64 -1.91
CA PRO A 239 -5.24 1.39 -3.07
C PRO A 239 -6.05 2.65 -3.35
N ARG A 240 -5.37 3.77 -3.61
CA ARG A 240 -6.04 5.06 -3.88
C ARG A 240 -6.98 4.96 -5.09
N TYR A 241 -8.01 5.80 -5.10
CA TYR A 241 -9.02 5.90 -6.16
C TYR A 241 -9.85 4.62 -6.34
N TRP A 242 -10.02 3.84 -5.27
CA TRP A 242 -10.79 2.61 -5.30
C TRP A 242 -11.41 2.36 -3.92
N GLU A 243 -12.75 2.35 -3.89
CA GLU A 243 -13.54 1.98 -2.71
C GLU A 243 -13.78 0.46 -2.76
N TRP A 244 -12.73 -0.31 -2.47
CA TRP A 244 -12.70 -1.76 -2.74
C TRP A 244 -13.63 -2.56 -1.84
N GLN A 245 -13.85 -2.11 -0.61
CA GLN A 245 -14.75 -2.72 0.35
C GLN A 245 -16.18 -2.73 -0.19
N GLU A 246 -16.65 -1.59 -0.69
CA GLU A 246 -17.97 -1.44 -1.29
C GLU A 246 -18.09 -2.23 -2.60
N GLU A 247 -17.08 -2.16 -3.48
CA GLU A 247 -17.10 -2.84 -4.78
C GLU A 247 -17.08 -4.36 -4.65
N LEU A 248 -16.34 -4.89 -3.66
CA LEU A 248 -16.13 -6.31 -3.47
C LEU A 248 -17.03 -6.93 -2.40
N ASP A 249 -17.93 -6.15 -1.78
CA ASP A 249 -18.82 -6.56 -0.68
C ASP A 249 -18.02 -7.20 0.48
N HIS A 250 -16.89 -6.57 0.83
CA HIS A 250 -16.01 -7.04 1.90
C HIS A 250 -16.34 -6.32 3.21
N GLU A 251 -16.83 -7.07 4.19
CA GLU A 251 -17.07 -6.60 5.56
C GLU A 251 -16.09 -7.30 6.50
N PHE A 252 -15.29 -6.52 7.23
CA PHE A 252 -14.39 -7.06 8.24
C PHE A 252 -15.17 -7.37 9.52
N VAL A 253 -15.06 -8.62 9.98
CA VAL A 253 -15.62 -9.07 11.26
C VAL A 253 -14.50 -9.77 12.03
N LEU A 254 -14.17 -9.22 13.20
CA LEU A 254 -13.18 -9.81 14.07
C LEU A 254 -13.66 -11.17 14.59
N ASP A 255 -12.83 -12.19 14.43
CA ASP A 255 -13.07 -13.53 14.95
C ASP A 255 -12.84 -13.55 16.47
N GLU A 256 -13.67 -14.30 17.21
CA GLU A 256 -13.62 -14.38 18.68
C GLU A 256 -12.28 -14.93 19.21
N ASP A 257 -11.66 -15.87 18.48
CA ASP A 257 -10.37 -16.44 18.85
C ASP A 257 -9.25 -15.40 18.64
N VAL A 258 -9.33 -14.61 17.56
CA VAL A 258 -8.38 -13.51 17.29
C VAL A 258 -8.54 -12.38 18.30
N GLU A 259 -9.79 -12.01 18.63
CA GLU A 259 -10.05 -11.03 19.69
C GLU A 259 -9.43 -11.46 21.02
N THR A 260 -9.59 -12.74 21.37
CA THR A 260 -9.01 -13.31 22.59
C THR A 260 -7.49 -13.17 22.61
N GLN A 261 -6.82 -13.52 21.50
CA GLN A 261 -5.36 -13.39 21.38
C GLN A 261 -4.90 -11.93 21.47
N ILE A 262 -5.59 -10.99 20.81
CA ILE A 262 -5.27 -9.56 20.94
C ILE A 262 -5.40 -9.09 22.39
N ARG A 263 -6.43 -9.54 23.11
CA ARG A 263 -6.61 -9.21 24.54
C ARG A 263 -5.50 -9.79 25.42
N GLU A 264 -5.01 -10.98 25.11
CA GLU A 264 -3.85 -11.58 25.79
C GLU A 264 -2.60 -10.74 25.55
N ILE A 265 -2.31 -10.35 24.30
CA ILE A 265 -1.20 -9.46 23.95
C ILE A 265 -1.30 -8.13 24.74
N VAL A 266 -2.48 -7.50 24.77
CA VAL A 266 -2.71 -6.24 25.51
C VAL A 266 -2.41 -6.40 27.01
N ALA A 267 -2.79 -7.52 27.60
CA ALA A 267 -2.54 -7.81 29.01
C ALA A 267 -1.04 -8.05 29.28
N GLU A 268 -0.36 -8.82 28.42
CA GLU A 268 1.07 -9.13 28.56
C GLU A 268 1.96 -7.91 28.40
N GLN A 269 1.61 -7.02 27.46
CA GLN A 269 2.32 -5.77 27.23
C GLN A 269 1.97 -4.66 28.25
N GLY A 270 1.05 -4.93 29.19
CA GLY A 270 0.63 -3.98 30.23
C GLY A 270 -0.13 -2.77 29.70
N VAL A 271 -0.66 -2.83 28.47
CA VAL A 271 -1.42 -1.74 27.83
C VAL A 271 -2.80 -1.60 28.46
N GLY A 272 -3.38 -2.70 28.94
CA GLY A 272 -4.72 -2.71 29.54
C GLY A 272 -4.87 -1.83 30.78
N ASP A 273 -3.79 -1.51 31.49
CA ASP A 273 -3.81 -0.65 32.69
C ASP A 273 -4.17 0.82 32.35
N GLU A 274 -4.03 1.22 31.08
CA GLU A 274 -4.33 2.56 30.58
C GLU A 274 -5.75 2.68 30.00
N LEU A 275 -6.47 1.57 29.84
CA LEU A 275 -7.78 1.48 29.21
C LEU A 275 -8.91 1.47 30.25
N SER A 276 -10.15 1.74 29.79
CA SER A 276 -11.33 1.56 30.64
C SER A 276 -11.58 0.08 30.95
N SER A 277 -12.41 -0.24 31.95
CA SER A 277 -12.70 -1.64 32.28
C SER A 277 -13.54 -2.40 31.23
N ASP A 278 -14.14 -1.66 30.30
CA ASP A 278 -15.09 -2.09 29.28
C ASP A 278 -14.57 -1.80 27.86
N TRP A 279 -13.24 -1.70 27.69
CA TRP A 279 -12.61 -1.38 26.42
C TRP A 279 -12.85 -2.44 25.33
N GLU A 280 -13.03 -1.95 24.11
CA GLU A 280 -13.16 -2.72 22.87
C GLU A 280 -11.88 -2.62 22.03
N ILE A 281 -11.64 -3.54 21.09
CA ILE A 281 -10.43 -3.52 20.26
C ILE A 281 -10.27 -2.18 19.51
N ALA A 282 -11.36 -1.53 19.11
CA ALA A 282 -11.35 -0.22 18.48
C ALA A 282 -10.79 0.90 19.40
N ASP A 283 -10.86 0.75 20.72
CA ASP A 283 -10.29 1.72 21.69
C ASP A 283 -8.75 1.68 21.73
N LEU A 284 -8.13 0.70 21.07
CA LEU A 284 -6.69 0.65 20.89
C LEU A 284 -6.20 1.59 19.78
N THR A 285 -7.09 2.21 19.01
CA THR A 285 -6.70 3.22 18.01
C THR A 285 -5.97 4.41 18.66
N LEU A 286 -5.04 5.03 17.92
CA LEU A 286 -4.14 6.07 18.43
C LEU A 286 -4.51 7.53 18.07
#